data_AF-A0A4R9EUP6-F1
#
_entry.id   AF-A0A4R9EUP6-F1
#
_cell.length_a   1.000
_cell.length_b   1.000
_cell.length_c   1.000
_cell.angle_alpha   90.00
_cell.angle_beta   90.00
_cell.angle_gamma   90.00
#
_symmetry.space_group_name_H-M   'P 1'
#
loop_
_entity.id
_entity.type
_entity.pdbx_description
1 polymer ?
#
loop_
_entity_poly.entity_id
_entity_poly.type
_entity_poly.pdbx_seq_one_letter_code
_entity_poly.pdbx_strand_id
1 'polypeptide(L)'
;MTDHGRAARFSYPDPIGSVLDVDLDDGRRLRVHLDGQVRPSWGDGIPILGADVPLEPGALSRCQYVYRVRLESDGTNRRVWIGTESLAHATEWTSLADCEWGTDGLVTEAAVRILQSTPPTAPSRTQPIPEAVMRLIRGLETAQRSGTVEHVRRLCEGSGAFLESLEPYARAEAQQALDEALTWLDGHAGYQQGVFADLQRAVDEGRAWDVREHYNRATALTRRGASAAEQEVLQHARAFLQEKNHRPAPDTAARRQRALNRLAPAQTRVGVTPRHRTVSAEERERIQQQAAVLKVRRLVSDLQRPNVSAGRRAKKLRELEAAVGRAKGALPWSDMQQVRALRKEQPADRPARPRPAPRQHQALSDEALASAAAAVRGALKRTARTQQTITWAELKEQLGSALPRISEEERRQLVVRVDETSERDEPLLSSILAAGDPQLAEAYRLSANLLGGQLPAGDRELLRDVIDADVRQTHAYWRHR
;
A
#
# COMPACT_ATOMS: atom_id res chain seq x y z
N MET A 1 -26.38 9.13 -9.05
CA MET A 1 -26.99 7.78 -9.02
C MET A 1 -28.38 7.82 -8.38
N THR A 2 -28.53 8.42 -7.20
CA THR A 2 -29.85 8.77 -6.63
C THR A 2 -30.65 9.73 -7.52
N ASP A 3 -29.97 10.69 -8.17
CA ASP A 3 -30.62 11.62 -9.11
C ASP A 3 -31.12 10.94 -10.40
N HIS A 4 -30.63 9.74 -10.69
CA HIS A 4 -31.09 8.88 -11.80
C HIS A 4 -32.12 7.83 -11.36
N GLY A 5 -32.64 7.94 -10.13
CA GLY A 5 -33.69 7.05 -9.61
C GLY A 5 -33.25 5.60 -9.35
N ARG A 6 -31.95 5.30 -9.35
CA ARG A 6 -31.43 3.92 -9.22
C ARG A 6 -30.74 3.69 -7.89
N ALA A 7 -31.02 2.54 -7.29
CA ALA A 7 -30.35 2.08 -6.09
C ALA A 7 -29.04 1.38 -6.47
N ALA A 8 -27.92 1.89 -5.96
CA ALA A 8 -26.61 1.27 -6.13
C ALA A 8 -26.06 0.79 -4.79
N ARG A 9 -25.42 -0.39 -4.79
CA ARG A 9 -24.64 -0.91 -3.68
C ARG A 9 -23.16 -0.75 -4.00
N PHE A 10 -22.45 -0.09 -3.11
CA PHE A 10 -21.02 0.16 -3.25
C PHE A 10 -20.24 -0.83 -2.39
N SER A 11 -19.25 -1.50 -2.97
CA SER A 11 -18.24 -2.28 -2.26
C SER A 11 -16.85 -1.73 -2.52
N TYR A 12 -16.03 -1.74 -1.48
CA TYR A 12 -14.65 -1.25 -1.51
C TYR A 12 -13.72 -2.44 -1.28
N PRO A 13 -13.37 -3.20 -2.34
CA PRO A 13 -12.47 -4.33 -2.23
C PRO A 13 -11.07 -3.87 -1.81
N ASP A 14 -10.28 -4.78 -1.24
CA ASP A 14 -8.88 -4.51 -0.91
C ASP A 14 -8.04 -4.35 -2.19
N PRO A 15 -7.14 -3.35 -2.26
CA PRO A 15 -6.87 -2.32 -1.26
C PRO A 15 -7.97 -1.25 -1.22
N ILE A 16 -8.47 -0.94 -0.01
CA ILE A 16 -9.50 0.09 0.19
C ILE A 16 -8.99 1.43 -0.34
N GLY A 17 -9.75 2.02 -1.26
CA GLY A 17 -9.43 3.31 -1.89
C GLY A 17 -8.80 3.18 -3.28
N SER A 18 -8.37 1.98 -3.68
CA SER A 18 -7.82 1.70 -5.01
C SER A 18 -8.90 1.28 -6.00
N VAL A 19 -9.92 0.54 -5.56
CA VAL A 19 -11.02 0.06 -6.39
C VAL A 19 -12.36 0.29 -5.72
N LEU A 20 -13.36 0.60 -6.53
CA LEU A 20 -14.76 0.74 -6.14
C LEU A 20 -15.62 -0.14 -7.05
N ASP A 21 -16.27 -1.13 -6.47
CA ASP A 21 -17.27 -1.95 -7.15
C ASP A 21 -18.65 -1.35 -6.89
N VAL A 22 -19.42 -1.14 -7.95
CA VAL A 22 -20.78 -0.58 -7.91
C VAL A 22 -21.72 -1.60 -8.51
N ASP A 23 -22.49 -2.27 -7.64
CA ASP A 23 -23.58 -3.15 -8.05
C ASP A 23 -24.86 -2.32 -8.18
N LEU A 24 -25.43 -2.29 -9.37
CA LEU A 24 -26.71 -1.65 -9.65
C LEU A 24 -27.87 -2.61 -9.35
N ASP A 25 -29.03 -2.05 -9.05
CA ASP A 25 -30.28 -2.76 -8.76
C ASP A 25 -30.78 -3.64 -9.91
N ASP A 26 -30.41 -3.31 -11.15
CA ASP A 26 -30.65 -4.12 -12.34
C ASP A 26 -29.67 -5.30 -12.52
N GLY A 27 -28.80 -5.55 -11.53
CA GLY A 27 -27.85 -6.67 -11.52
C GLY A 27 -26.53 -6.38 -12.24
N ARG A 28 -26.36 -5.19 -12.82
CA ARG A 28 -25.08 -4.80 -13.44
C ARG A 28 -24.03 -4.45 -12.40
N ARG A 29 -22.76 -4.70 -12.73
CA ARG A 29 -21.61 -4.34 -11.91
C ARG A 29 -20.68 -3.43 -12.69
N LEU A 30 -20.32 -2.30 -12.09
CA LEU A 30 -19.25 -1.44 -12.58
C LEU A 30 -18.06 -1.54 -11.64
N ARG A 31 -16.86 -1.66 -12.20
CA ARG A 31 -15.62 -1.59 -11.44
C ARG A 31 -14.87 -0.32 -11.81
N VAL A 32 -14.61 0.49 -10.80
CA VAL A 32 -13.92 1.77 -10.90
C VAL A 32 -12.54 1.62 -10.28
N HIS A 33 -11.49 1.83 -11.06
CA HIS A 33 -10.10 1.85 -10.61
C HIS A 33 -9.70 3.29 -10.30
N LEU A 34 -9.46 3.61 -9.04
CA LEU A 34 -9.14 4.97 -8.59
C LEU A 34 -7.62 5.25 -8.62
N ASP A 35 -6.80 4.20 -8.54
CA ASP A 35 -5.35 4.28 -8.65
C ASP A 35 -4.78 3.11 -9.50
N GLY A 36 -3.46 3.11 -9.70
CA GLY A 36 -2.74 2.08 -10.44
C GLY A 36 -2.34 0.84 -9.63
N GLN A 37 -2.77 0.69 -8.37
CA GLN A 37 -2.37 -0.46 -7.54
C GLN A 37 -3.05 -1.76 -7.95
N VAL A 38 -4.29 -1.68 -8.45
CA VAL A 38 -5.04 -2.83 -8.95
C VAL A 38 -5.19 -2.71 -10.46
N ARG A 39 -4.62 -3.68 -11.19
CA ARG A 39 -4.70 -3.70 -12.65
C ARG A 39 -6.15 -3.88 -13.14
N PRO A 40 -6.61 -3.09 -14.11
CA PRO A 40 -7.92 -3.26 -14.73
C PRO A 40 -8.07 -4.61 -15.42
N SER A 41 -9.23 -5.24 -15.23
CA SER A 41 -9.62 -6.46 -15.94
C SER A 41 -10.59 -6.10 -17.07
N TRP A 42 -10.26 -6.47 -18.30
CA TRP A 42 -11.05 -6.16 -19.50
C TRP A 42 -12.07 -7.26 -19.89
N GLY A 43 -12.13 -8.37 -19.13
CA GLY A 43 -12.99 -9.52 -19.43
C GLY A 43 -14.39 -9.49 -18.80
N ASP A 44 -14.58 -8.72 -17.72
CA ASP A 44 -15.83 -8.67 -16.93
C ASP A 44 -16.62 -7.36 -17.14
N GLY A 45 -16.52 -6.78 -18.34
CA GLY A 45 -17.09 -5.47 -18.70
C GLY A 45 -16.01 -4.39 -18.92
N ILE A 46 -16.42 -3.20 -19.36
CA ILE A 46 -15.49 -2.07 -19.60
C ILE A 46 -15.17 -1.41 -18.24
N PRO A 47 -13.92 -1.49 -17.74
CA PRO A 47 -13.54 -0.85 -16.50
C PRO A 47 -13.56 0.68 -16.62
N ILE A 48 -13.92 1.36 -15.54
CA ILE A 48 -13.83 2.82 -15.44
C ILE A 48 -12.55 3.17 -14.70
N LEU A 49 -11.72 4.03 -15.27
CA LEU A 49 -10.39 4.34 -14.76
C LEU A 49 -10.33 5.75 -14.17
N GLY A 50 -9.55 5.98 -13.12
CA GLY A 50 -9.28 7.32 -12.63
C GLY A 50 -8.56 8.15 -13.71
N ALA A 51 -8.72 9.47 -13.65
CA ALA A 51 -8.06 10.40 -14.57
C ALA A 51 -6.55 10.13 -14.72
N ASP A 52 -5.88 9.81 -13.60
CA ASP A 52 -4.43 9.62 -13.55
C ASP A 52 -3.99 8.15 -13.59
N VAL A 53 -4.93 7.21 -13.75
CA VAL A 53 -4.59 5.78 -13.80
C VAL A 53 -3.93 5.47 -15.16
N PRO A 54 -2.68 5.00 -15.20
CA PRO A 54 -2.03 4.75 -16.48
C PRO A 54 -2.76 3.64 -17.24
N LEU A 55 -2.97 3.87 -18.53
CA LEU A 55 -3.57 2.88 -19.40
C LEU A 55 -2.52 1.85 -19.82
N GLU A 56 -2.91 0.58 -19.88
CA GLU A 56 -2.06 -0.44 -20.46
C GLU A 56 -1.84 -0.16 -21.96
N PRO A 57 -0.60 -0.28 -22.48
CA PRO A 57 -0.34 -0.21 -23.91
C PRO A 57 -1.30 -1.13 -24.70
N GLY A 58 -1.87 -0.59 -25.79
CA GLY A 58 -2.80 -1.32 -26.66
C GLY A 58 -4.24 -1.46 -26.14
N ALA A 59 -4.57 -0.97 -24.93
CA ALA A 59 -5.95 -1.06 -24.42
C ALA A 59 -6.96 -0.28 -25.28
N LEU A 60 -6.61 0.91 -25.77
CA LEU A 60 -7.47 1.69 -26.68
C LEU A 60 -7.65 1.02 -28.05
N SER A 61 -6.63 0.31 -28.54
CA SER A 61 -6.71 -0.48 -29.76
C SER A 61 -7.68 -1.67 -29.61
N ARG A 62 -7.77 -2.25 -28.41
CA ARG A 62 -8.69 -3.36 -28.10
C ARG A 62 -10.11 -2.92 -27.80
N CYS A 63 -10.29 -1.79 -27.11
CA CYS A 63 -11.59 -1.39 -26.56
C CYS A 63 -12.30 -0.25 -27.31
N GLN A 64 -11.74 0.28 -28.41
CA GLN A 64 -12.17 1.48 -29.17
C GLN A 64 -12.18 2.79 -28.36
N TYR A 65 -12.67 2.74 -27.12
CA TYR A 65 -12.62 3.78 -26.12
C TYR A 65 -12.57 3.19 -24.71
N VAL A 66 -12.19 4.02 -23.72
CA VAL A 66 -12.22 3.68 -22.29
C VAL A 66 -12.88 4.79 -21.49
N TYR A 67 -13.53 4.41 -20.39
CA TYR A 67 -14.13 5.38 -19.49
C TYR A 67 -13.14 5.85 -18.43
N ARG A 68 -13.12 7.15 -18.20
CA ARG A 68 -12.38 7.84 -17.16
C ARG A 68 -13.35 8.38 -16.10
N VAL A 69 -12.88 8.54 -14.88
CA VAL A 69 -13.61 9.22 -13.81
C VAL A 69 -12.71 10.21 -13.11
N ARG A 70 -13.26 11.38 -12.81
CA ARG A 70 -12.64 12.35 -11.90
C ARG A 70 -13.68 12.94 -10.97
N LEU A 71 -13.23 13.35 -9.80
CA LEU A 71 -14.06 14.04 -8.82
C LEU A 71 -13.61 15.50 -8.76
N GLU A 72 -14.54 16.41 -8.97
CA GLU A 72 -14.28 17.84 -8.80
C GLU A 72 -15.06 18.35 -7.59
N SER A 73 -14.38 19.14 -6.75
CA SER A 73 -14.98 19.70 -5.54
C SER A 73 -15.31 21.18 -5.78
N ASP A 74 -16.60 21.50 -5.69
CA ASP A 74 -17.14 22.85 -5.75
C ASP A 74 -17.71 23.20 -4.36
N GLY A 75 -16.85 23.75 -3.50
CA GLY A 75 -17.16 23.99 -2.08
C GLY A 75 -17.46 22.70 -1.32
N THR A 76 -18.69 22.54 -0.82
CA THR A 76 -19.16 21.30 -0.15
C THR A 76 -19.73 20.27 -1.12
N ASN A 77 -19.94 20.64 -2.38
CA ASN A 77 -20.49 19.76 -3.39
C ASN A 77 -19.37 19.01 -4.11
N ARG A 78 -19.58 17.70 -4.27
CA ARG A 78 -18.68 16.86 -5.06
C ARG A 78 -19.41 16.49 -6.35
N ARG A 79 -18.87 16.91 -7.49
CA ARG A 79 -19.38 16.55 -8.81
C ARG A 79 -18.52 15.45 -9.41
N VAL A 80 -19.19 14.42 -9.93
CA VAL A 80 -18.54 13.30 -10.61
C VAL A 80 -18.57 13.60 -12.10
N TRP A 81 -17.39 13.54 -12.72
CA TRP A 81 -17.24 13.67 -14.16
C TRP A 81 -16.77 12.34 -14.75
N ILE A 82 -17.36 11.97 -15.87
CA ILE A 82 -17.06 10.78 -16.66
C ILE A 82 -16.39 11.23 -17.94
N GLY A 83 -15.16 10.79 -18.15
CA GLY A 83 -14.40 11.06 -19.36
C GLY A 83 -14.51 9.89 -20.33
N THR A 84 -14.52 10.16 -21.63
CA THR A 84 -14.39 9.13 -22.66
C THR A 84 -13.11 9.39 -23.43
N GLU A 85 -12.16 8.46 -23.35
CA GLU A 85 -10.87 8.53 -24.02
C GLU A 85 -10.84 7.52 -25.16
N SER A 86 -10.36 7.93 -26.33
CA SER A 86 -10.22 7.07 -27.51
C SER A 86 -8.86 7.28 -28.17
N LEU A 87 -8.47 6.38 -29.08
CA LEU A 87 -7.23 6.56 -29.84
C LEU A 87 -7.27 7.81 -30.72
N ALA A 88 -8.46 8.18 -31.20
CA ALA A 88 -8.64 9.28 -32.17
C ALA A 88 -8.87 10.66 -31.51
N HIS A 89 -9.26 10.70 -30.23
CA HIS A 89 -9.66 11.94 -29.56
C HIS A 89 -9.21 11.96 -28.10
N ALA A 90 -8.77 13.15 -27.64
CA ALA A 90 -8.47 13.41 -26.24
C ALA A 90 -9.71 13.17 -25.34
N THR A 91 -9.47 12.93 -24.04
CA THR A 91 -10.53 12.61 -23.08
C THR A 91 -11.59 13.73 -23.02
N GLU A 92 -12.81 13.39 -23.41
CA GLU A 92 -13.96 14.30 -23.34
C GLU A 92 -14.75 14.07 -22.05
N TRP A 93 -14.87 15.10 -21.21
CA TRP A 93 -15.49 15.01 -19.89
C TRP A 93 -16.95 15.44 -19.90
N THR A 94 -17.83 14.54 -19.48
CA THR A 94 -19.28 14.76 -19.31
C THR A 94 -19.65 14.61 -17.83
N SER A 95 -20.58 15.41 -17.33
CA SER A 95 -21.08 15.23 -15.95
C SER A 95 -21.80 13.90 -15.84
N LEU A 96 -21.67 13.19 -14.71
CA LEU A 96 -22.42 11.95 -14.48
C LEU A 96 -23.94 12.16 -14.55
N ALA A 97 -24.43 13.37 -14.27
CA ALA A 97 -25.84 13.72 -14.40
C ALA A 97 -26.31 13.75 -15.86
N ASP A 98 -25.41 14.06 -16.79
CA ASP A 98 -25.70 14.19 -18.22
C ASP A 98 -25.36 12.90 -18.99
N CYS A 99 -24.88 11.87 -18.30
CA CYS A 99 -24.64 10.55 -18.89
C CYS A 99 -25.94 9.75 -18.95
N GLU A 100 -26.13 9.04 -20.06
CA GLU A 100 -27.26 8.14 -20.26
C GLU A 100 -26.93 6.72 -19.79
N TRP A 101 -27.95 5.92 -19.50
CA TRP A 101 -27.80 4.53 -19.09
C TRP A 101 -28.43 3.61 -20.14
N GLY A 102 -27.59 3.07 -21.03
CA GLY A 102 -27.99 2.11 -22.05
C GLY A 102 -28.17 0.69 -21.51
N THR A 103 -28.36 -0.29 -22.39
CA THR A 103 -28.42 -1.72 -22.05
C THR A 103 -27.08 -2.25 -21.53
N ASP A 104 -25.98 -1.77 -22.11
CA ASP A 104 -24.62 -2.28 -21.83
C ASP A 104 -23.89 -1.52 -20.71
N GLY A 105 -24.52 -0.49 -20.14
CA GLY A 105 -23.96 0.27 -19.01
C GLY A 105 -24.13 1.78 -19.15
N LEU A 106 -23.18 2.51 -18.57
CA LEU A 106 -23.07 3.96 -18.70
C LEU A 106 -22.71 4.30 -20.15
N VAL A 107 -23.41 5.28 -20.72
CA VAL A 107 -23.21 5.76 -22.08
C VAL A 107 -23.00 7.26 -22.04
N THR A 108 -21.94 7.72 -22.71
CA THR A 108 -21.66 9.14 -22.92
C THR A 108 -21.90 9.49 -24.38
N GLU A 109 -22.24 10.74 -24.68
CA GLU A 109 -22.42 11.20 -26.06
C GLU A 109 -21.15 10.97 -26.90
N ALA A 110 -19.97 11.17 -26.29
CA ALA A 110 -18.69 10.86 -26.92
C ALA A 110 -18.55 9.37 -27.29
N ALA A 111 -18.96 8.45 -26.40
CA ALA A 111 -18.94 7.02 -26.69
C ALA A 111 -19.93 6.65 -27.82
N VAL A 112 -21.11 7.26 -27.84
CA VAL A 112 -22.10 7.09 -28.92
C VAL A 112 -21.52 7.57 -30.25
N ARG A 113 -20.89 8.75 -30.28
CA ARG A 113 -20.25 9.28 -31.49
C ARG A 113 -19.14 8.37 -31.98
N ILE A 114 -18.26 7.86 -31.09
CA ILE A 114 -17.18 6.93 -31.45
C ILE A 114 -17.73 5.63 -32.06
N LEU A 115 -18.79 5.08 -31.47
CA LEU A 115 -19.45 3.89 -31.98
C LEU A 115 -20.19 4.13 -33.30
N GLN A 116 -20.73 5.34 -33.53
CA GLN A 116 -21.46 5.70 -34.74
C GLN A 116 -20.57 6.20 -35.89
N SER A 117 -19.43 6.81 -35.58
CA SER A 117 -18.46 7.32 -36.56
C SER A 117 -17.56 6.20 -37.12
N THR A 118 -17.65 5.00 -36.56
CA THR A 118 -17.17 3.79 -37.21
C THR A 118 -18.28 3.28 -38.14
N PRO A 119 -18.20 3.49 -39.47
CA PRO A 119 -19.20 2.91 -40.37
C PRO A 119 -19.21 1.39 -40.22
N PRO A 120 -20.37 0.72 -40.45
CA PRO A 120 -20.41 -0.72 -40.56
C PRO A 120 -19.65 -1.10 -41.82
N THR A 121 -18.35 -1.33 -41.71
CA THR A 121 -17.60 -1.96 -42.76
C THR A 121 -18.22 -3.34 -42.92
N ALA A 122 -18.97 -3.52 -43.99
CA ALA A 122 -19.27 -4.84 -44.54
C ALA A 122 -17.99 -5.69 -44.45
N PRO A 123 -18.08 -7.00 -44.16
CA PRO A 123 -16.90 -7.83 -43.92
C PRO A 123 -16.01 -7.82 -45.16
N SER A 124 -15.08 -6.87 -45.21
CA SER A 124 -13.91 -6.93 -46.05
C SER A 124 -13.19 -8.16 -45.53
N ARG A 125 -13.29 -9.24 -46.31
CA ARG A 125 -12.56 -10.50 -46.12
C ARG A 125 -11.24 -10.18 -45.44
N THR A 126 -11.17 -10.43 -44.14
CA THR A 126 -9.94 -10.37 -43.37
C THR A 126 -9.04 -11.36 -44.06
N GLN A 127 -8.11 -10.87 -44.88
CA GLN A 127 -7.01 -11.71 -45.28
C GLN A 127 -6.35 -12.10 -43.95
N PRO A 128 -6.30 -13.40 -43.63
CA PRO A 128 -5.78 -13.83 -42.35
C PRO A 128 -4.37 -13.30 -42.22
N ILE A 129 -4.09 -12.62 -41.09
CA ILE A 129 -2.75 -12.15 -40.77
C ILE A 129 -1.82 -13.36 -40.88
N PRO A 130 -0.72 -13.28 -41.65
CA PRO A 130 0.17 -14.41 -41.83
C PRO A 130 0.64 -14.96 -40.47
N GLU A 131 0.66 -16.28 -40.31
CA GLU A 131 1.04 -16.96 -39.06
C GLU A 131 2.40 -16.48 -38.52
N ALA A 132 3.31 -16.13 -39.42
CA ALA A 132 4.62 -15.57 -39.07
C ALA A 132 4.53 -14.23 -38.32
N VAL A 133 3.58 -13.36 -38.69
CA VAL A 133 3.33 -12.06 -38.03
C VAL A 133 2.70 -12.31 -36.66
N MET A 134 1.71 -13.19 -36.55
CA MET A 134 1.14 -13.56 -35.25
C MET A 134 2.17 -14.16 -34.30
N ARG A 135 3.12 -14.95 -34.83
CA ARG A 135 4.22 -15.52 -34.03
C ARG A 135 5.18 -14.44 -33.54
N LEU A 136 5.48 -13.42 -34.36
CA LEU A 136 6.29 -12.27 -33.95
C LEU A 136 5.60 -11.49 -32.82
N ILE A 137 4.33 -11.15 -33.01
CA ILE A 137 3.53 -10.39 -32.02
C ILE A 137 3.49 -11.16 -30.69
N ARG A 138 3.11 -12.45 -30.71
CA ARG A 138 3.10 -13.28 -29.50
C ARG A 138 4.48 -13.42 -28.86
N GLY A 139 5.54 -13.49 -29.67
CA GLY A 139 6.92 -13.51 -29.21
C GLY A 139 7.30 -12.24 -28.45
N LEU A 140 6.98 -11.08 -29.01
CA LEU A 140 7.18 -9.77 -28.37
C LEU A 140 6.38 -9.65 -27.07
N GLU A 141 5.09 -9.99 -27.09
CA GLU A 141 4.24 -9.97 -25.89
C GLU A 141 4.76 -10.88 -24.79
N THR A 142 5.19 -12.10 -25.14
CA THR A 142 5.72 -13.06 -24.16
C THR A 142 7.05 -12.58 -23.59
N ALA A 143 7.91 -11.98 -24.41
CA ALA A 143 9.17 -11.38 -23.98
C ALA A 143 8.96 -10.17 -23.07
N GLN A 144 7.97 -9.32 -23.36
CA GLN A 144 7.56 -8.20 -22.51
C GLN A 144 6.98 -8.69 -21.17
N ARG A 145 6.07 -9.68 -21.19
CA ARG A 145 5.48 -10.27 -19.95
C ARG A 145 6.54 -10.89 -19.05
N SER A 146 7.58 -11.50 -19.65
CA SER A 146 8.70 -12.08 -18.90
C SER A 146 9.76 -11.06 -18.48
N GLY A 147 9.63 -9.78 -18.90
CA GLY A 147 10.57 -8.71 -18.58
C GLY A 147 11.95 -8.89 -19.21
N THR A 148 12.06 -9.65 -20.31
CA THR A 148 13.34 -9.98 -20.92
C THR A 148 13.75 -8.95 -21.96
N VAL A 149 14.26 -7.81 -21.50
CA VAL A 149 14.65 -6.63 -22.33
C VAL A 149 15.51 -7.02 -23.54
N GLU A 150 16.54 -7.83 -23.33
CA GLU A 150 17.46 -8.24 -24.39
C GLU A 150 16.79 -9.13 -25.45
N HIS A 151 15.79 -9.91 -25.05
CA HIS A 151 15.01 -10.72 -25.98
C HIS A 151 14.09 -9.85 -26.83
N VAL A 152 13.45 -8.84 -26.23
CA VAL A 152 12.64 -7.85 -26.96
C VAL A 152 13.52 -7.05 -27.93
N ARG A 153 14.69 -6.58 -27.51
CA ARG A 153 15.66 -5.87 -28.35
C ARG A 153 16.08 -6.71 -29.56
N ARG A 154 16.47 -7.97 -29.34
CA ARG A 154 16.86 -8.89 -30.43
C ARG A 154 15.71 -9.16 -31.41
N LEU A 155 14.48 -9.28 -30.92
CA LEU A 155 13.31 -9.45 -31.79
C LEU A 155 13.04 -8.20 -32.63
N CYS A 156 13.26 -7.00 -32.08
CA CYS A 156 13.12 -5.74 -32.81
C CYS A 156 14.22 -5.54 -33.86
N GLU A 157 15.48 -5.82 -33.52
CA GLU A 157 16.60 -5.69 -34.45
C GLU A 157 16.54 -6.72 -35.60
N GLY A 158 16.03 -7.93 -35.32
CA GLY A 158 15.95 -9.02 -36.29
C GLY A 158 14.74 -8.97 -37.23
N SER A 159 13.80 -8.03 -37.06
CA SER A 159 12.53 -8.02 -37.81
C SER A 159 12.54 -7.16 -39.08
N GLY A 160 13.61 -6.39 -39.36
CA GLY A 160 13.69 -5.54 -40.56
C GLY A 160 13.49 -6.30 -41.88
N ALA A 161 14.30 -7.34 -42.14
CA ALA A 161 14.18 -8.17 -43.35
C ALA A 161 12.86 -8.94 -43.41
N PHE A 162 12.27 -9.24 -42.25
CA PHE A 162 10.96 -9.88 -42.15
C PHE A 162 9.86 -8.92 -42.59
N LEU A 163 9.88 -7.66 -42.15
CA LEU A 163 8.91 -6.63 -42.53
C LEU A 163 8.92 -6.34 -44.03
N GLU A 164 10.10 -6.32 -44.66
CA GLU A 164 10.24 -6.12 -46.11
C GLU A 164 9.54 -7.22 -46.93
N SER A 165 9.49 -8.45 -46.41
CA SER A 165 8.85 -9.60 -47.06
C SER A 165 7.31 -9.65 -46.95
N LEU A 166 6.70 -8.77 -46.15
CA LEU A 166 5.27 -8.80 -45.85
C LEU A 166 4.46 -7.90 -46.79
N GLU A 167 3.22 -8.33 -47.04
CA GLU A 167 2.19 -7.51 -47.67
C GLU A 167 1.91 -6.23 -46.85
N PRO A 168 1.49 -5.11 -47.49
CA PRO A 168 1.36 -3.81 -46.83
C PRO A 168 0.50 -3.81 -45.55
N TYR A 169 -0.59 -4.58 -45.55
CA TYR A 169 -1.46 -4.74 -44.39
C TYR A 169 -0.79 -5.50 -43.23
N ALA A 170 -0.18 -6.66 -43.53
CA ALA A 170 0.52 -7.47 -42.54
C ALA A 170 1.78 -6.77 -42.00
N ARG A 171 2.41 -5.94 -42.84
CA ARG A 171 3.53 -5.08 -42.47
C ARG A 171 3.11 -4.00 -41.48
N ALA A 172 1.97 -3.34 -41.69
CA ALA A 172 1.47 -2.30 -40.79
C ALA A 172 1.21 -2.86 -39.37
N GLU A 173 0.56 -4.01 -39.26
CA GLU A 173 0.31 -4.70 -37.99
C GLU A 173 1.61 -5.11 -37.28
N ALA A 174 2.57 -5.68 -38.02
CA ALA A 174 3.87 -6.03 -37.47
C ALA A 174 4.68 -4.80 -37.02
N GLN A 175 4.61 -3.70 -37.78
CA GLN A 175 5.27 -2.44 -37.46
C GLN A 175 4.70 -1.81 -36.18
N GLN A 176 3.37 -1.79 -36.04
CA GLN A 176 2.72 -1.29 -34.83
C GLN A 176 3.18 -2.07 -33.58
N ALA A 177 3.20 -3.39 -33.64
CA ALA A 177 3.67 -4.22 -32.52
C ALA A 177 5.15 -3.97 -32.17
N LEU A 178 5.98 -3.66 -33.17
CA LEU A 178 7.38 -3.31 -32.97
C LEU A 178 7.54 -1.92 -32.37
N ASP A 179 6.77 -0.93 -32.82
CA ASP A 179 6.78 0.43 -32.29
C ASP A 179 6.31 0.45 -30.81
N GLU A 180 5.31 -0.35 -30.47
CA GLU A 180 4.88 -0.57 -29.08
C GLU A 180 5.99 -1.24 -28.24
N ALA A 181 6.72 -2.19 -28.82
CA ALA A 181 7.84 -2.85 -28.15
C ALA A 181 9.06 -1.92 -27.95
N LEU A 182 9.35 -1.04 -28.91
CA LEU A 182 10.37 -0.01 -28.79
C LEU A 182 10.01 1.02 -27.72
N THR A 183 8.75 1.46 -27.68
CA THR A 183 8.24 2.35 -26.63
C THR A 183 8.38 1.71 -25.24
N TRP A 184 8.08 0.41 -25.13
CA TRP A 184 8.29 -0.34 -23.90
C TRP A 184 9.78 -0.41 -23.50
N LEU A 185 10.69 -0.61 -24.45
CA LEU A 185 12.13 -0.61 -24.22
C LEU A 185 12.63 0.74 -23.69
N ASP A 186 12.15 1.85 -24.26
CA ASP A 186 12.50 3.20 -23.80
C ASP A 186 12.00 3.48 -22.38
N GLY A 187 10.75 3.09 -22.08
CA GLY A 187 10.20 3.21 -20.73
C GLY A 187 10.97 2.36 -19.71
N HIS A 188 11.39 1.15 -20.11
CA HIS A 188 12.20 0.28 -19.27
C HIS A 188 13.62 0.85 -19.04
N ALA A 189 14.25 1.38 -20.08
CA ALA A 189 15.55 2.02 -20.00
C ALA A 189 15.53 3.24 -19.07
N GLY A 190 14.49 4.09 -19.16
CA GLY A 190 14.31 5.23 -18.26
C GLY A 190 14.10 4.81 -16.80
N TYR A 191 13.31 3.78 -16.54
CA TYR A 191 13.13 3.23 -15.19
C TYR A 191 14.43 2.63 -14.64
N GLN A 192 15.16 1.85 -15.45
CA GLN A 192 16.44 1.26 -15.08
C GLN A 192 17.47 2.35 -14.75
N GLN A 193 17.61 3.36 -15.61
CA GLN A 193 18.48 4.52 -15.37
C GLN A 193 18.12 5.26 -14.07
N GLY A 194 16.83 5.44 -13.78
CA GLY A 194 16.36 6.05 -12.53
C GLY A 194 16.79 5.26 -11.29
N VAL A 195 16.58 3.94 -11.29
CA VAL A 195 16.99 3.07 -10.17
C VAL A 195 18.50 3.09 -9.96
N PHE A 196 19.29 3.10 -11.04
CA PHE A 196 20.75 3.18 -10.97
C PHE A 196 21.25 4.54 -10.53
N ALA A 197 20.61 5.63 -10.94
CA ALA A 197 20.92 6.98 -10.48
C ALA A 197 20.63 7.15 -8.99
N ASP A 198 19.50 6.61 -8.51
CA ASP A 198 19.15 6.63 -7.10
C ASP A 198 20.09 5.77 -6.25
N LEU A 199 20.52 4.61 -6.77
CA LEU A 199 21.55 3.78 -6.13
C LEU A 199 22.88 4.53 -6.00
N GLN A 200 23.36 5.14 -7.09
CA GLN A 200 24.60 5.90 -7.08
C GLN A 200 24.52 7.08 -6.09
N ARG A 201 23.42 7.84 -6.13
CA ARG A 201 23.18 8.94 -5.19
C ARG A 201 23.19 8.47 -3.73
N ALA A 202 22.55 7.34 -3.44
CA ALA A 202 22.54 6.74 -2.11
C ALA A 202 23.93 6.31 -1.63
N VAL A 203 24.79 5.82 -2.54
CA VAL A 203 26.20 5.48 -2.25
C VAL A 203 26.98 6.75 -1.94
N ASP A 204 26.86 7.79 -2.78
CA ASP A 204 27.57 9.06 -2.62
C ASP A 204 27.18 9.78 -1.32
N GLU A 205 25.91 9.72 -0.95
CA GLU A 205 25.37 10.31 0.28
C GLU A 205 25.57 9.41 1.52
N GLY A 206 26.14 8.22 1.34
CA GLY A 206 26.48 7.30 2.43
C GLY A 206 25.28 6.68 3.15
N ARG A 207 24.10 6.64 2.52
CA ARG A 207 22.84 6.14 3.10
C ARG A 207 22.72 4.62 2.95
N ALA A 208 23.33 3.88 3.87
CA ALA A 208 23.45 2.42 3.78
C ALA A 208 22.14 1.63 3.67
N TRP A 209 21.01 2.17 4.14
CA TRP A 209 19.70 1.53 4.00
C TRP A 209 19.16 1.69 2.57
N ASP A 210 19.16 2.90 2.02
CA ASP A 210 18.75 3.17 0.63
C ASP A 210 19.65 2.43 -0.36
N VAL A 211 20.96 2.36 -0.08
CA VAL A 211 21.90 1.56 -0.88
C VAL A 211 21.46 0.10 -0.91
N ARG A 212 21.00 -0.50 0.19
CA ARG A 212 20.51 -1.91 0.17
C ARG A 212 19.20 -2.06 -0.60
N GLU A 213 18.25 -1.14 -0.41
CA GLU A 213 16.97 -1.18 -1.14
C GLU A 213 17.19 -1.06 -2.65
N HIS A 214 17.92 -0.02 -3.06
CA HIS A 214 18.21 0.23 -4.47
C HIS A 214 19.15 -0.82 -5.06
N TYR A 215 20.10 -1.37 -4.29
CA TYR A 215 20.95 -2.46 -4.73
C TYR A 215 20.13 -3.72 -5.03
N ASN A 216 19.19 -4.11 -4.16
CA ASN A 216 18.34 -5.28 -4.42
C ASN A 216 17.46 -5.08 -5.65
N ARG A 217 16.89 -3.87 -5.82
CA ARG A 217 16.11 -3.51 -7.03
C ARG A 217 16.97 -3.52 -8.30
N ALA A 218 18.14 -2.90 -8.26
CA ALA A 218 19.09 -2.87 -9.37
C ALA A 218 19.55 -4.29 -9.74
N THR A 219 19.89 -5.12 -8.74
CA THR A 219 20.32 -6.51 -8.98
C THR A 219 19.22 -7.36 -9.59
N ALA A 220 17.95 -7.11 -9.24
CA ALA A 220 16.80 -7.79 -9.85
C ALA A 220 16.61 -7.40 -11.32
N LEU A 221 16.82 -6.11 -11.65
CA LEU A 221 16.78 -5.59 -13.02
C LEU A 221 17.93 -6.14 -13.88
N THR A 222 19.12 -6.30 -13.29
CA THR A 222 20.31 -6.77 -14.02
C THR A 222 20.44 -8.29 -14.15
N ARG A 223 19.49 -9.08 -13.65
CA ARG A 223 19.53 -10.56 -13.71
C ARG A 223 19.67 -11.12 -15.14
N ARG A 224 19.45 -10.31 -16.19
CA ARG A 224 19.49 -10.75 -17.59
C ARG A 224 20.29 -9.83 -18.52
N GLY A 225 21.12 -8.95 -17.97
CA GLY A 225 22.05 -8.07 -18.72
C GLY A 225 22.19 -6.69 -18.06
N ALA A 226 23.43 -6.29 -17.76
CA ALA A 226 23.77 -4.97 -17.25
C ALA A 226 24.83 -4.34 -18.15
N SER A 227 24.70 -3.07 -18.45
CA SER A 227 25.74 -2.29 -19.13
C SER A 227 27.00 -2.16 -18.24
N ALA A 228 28.14 -1.83 -18.84
CA ALA A 228 29.41 -1.65 -18.11
C ALA A 228 29.30 -0.59 -17.00
N ALA A 229 28.60 0.52 -17.27
CA ALA A 229 28.38 1.59 -16.28
C ALA A 229 27.51 1.11 -15.11
N GLU A 230 26.46 0.33 -15.36
CA GLU A 230 25.60 -0.24 -14.31
C GLU A 230 26.34 -1.27 -13.46
N GLN A 231 27.23 -2.05 -14.07
CA GLN A 231 28.10 -2.98 -13.34
C GLN A 231 29.06 -2.23 -12.41
N GLU A 232 29.60 -1.08 -12.84
CA GLU A 232 30.46 -0.23 -12.01
C GLU A 232 29.71 0.30 -10.77
N VAL A 233 28.48 0.81 -10.96
CA VAL A 233 27.61 1.27 -9.86
C VAL A 233 27.31 0.13 -8.88
N LEU A 234 27.00 -1.08 -9.37
CA LEU A 234 26.79 -2.25 -8.50
C LEU A 234 28.05 -2.64 -7.73
N GLN A 235 29.23 -2.56 -8.36
CA GLN A 235 30.51 -2.84 -7.70
C GLN A 235 30.81 -1.81 -6.60
N HIS A 236 30.61 -0.52 -6.86
CA HIS A 236 30.73 0.54 -5.85
C HIS A 236 29.76 0.35 -4.68
N ALA A 237 28.48 0.09 -4.97
CA ALA A 237 27.48 -0.18 -3.94
C ALA A 237 27.84 -1.42 -3.10
N ARG A 238 28.34 -2.48 -3.73
CA ARG A 238 28.79 -3.69 -3.04
C ARG A 238 30.00 -3.42 -2.14
N ALA A 239 31.00 -2.71 -2.63
CA ALA A 239 32.18 -2.32 -1.83
C ALA A 239 31.79 -1.48 -0.61
N PHE A 240 30.89 -0.50 -0.82
CA PHE A 240 30.34 0.32 0.26
C PHE A 240 29.61 -0.53 1.32
N LEU A 241 28.76 -1.47 0.90
CA LEU A 241 28.05 -2.36 1.83
C LEU A 241 29.00 -3.31 2.56
N GLN A 242 30.04 -3.82 1.89
CA GLN A 242 31.07 -4.64 2.52
C GLN A 242 31.85 -3.86 3.58
N GLU A 243 32.27 -2.62 3.29
CA GLU A 243 32.95 -1.76 4.25
C GLU A 243 32.08 -1.49 5.49
N LYS A 244 30.79 -1.21 5.30
CA LYS A 244 29.84 -0.99 6.40
C LYS A 244 29.57 -2.26 7.21
N ASN A 245 29.60 -3.43 6.58
CA ASN A 245 29.41 -4.73 7.24
C ASN A 245 30.68 -5.24 7.96
N HIS A 246 31.88 -4.81 7.53
CA HIS A 246 33.17 -5.25 8.08
C HIS A 246 33.76 -4.33 9.15
N ARG A 247 33.12 -3.20 9.46
CA ARG A 247 33.46 -2.44 10.68
C ARG A 247 33.04 -3.28 11.90
N PRO A 248 33.97 -3.75 12.74
CA PRO A 248 33.61 -4.41 14.00
C PRO A 248 32.72 -3.46 14.79
N ALA A 249 31.62 -3.99 15.32
CA ALA A 249 30.59 -3.18 15.92
C ALA A 249 31.18 -2.32 17.06
N PRO A 250 31.15 -0.97 16.97
CA PRO A 250 31.38 -0.18 18.16
C PRO A 250 30.22 -0.50 19.11
N ASP A 251 30.57 -1.11 20.24
CA ASP A 251 29.73 -1.45 21.40
C ASP A 251 28.23 -1.23 21.15
N THR A 252 27.56 -2.27 20.67
CA THR A 252 26.12 -2.26 20.34
C THR A 252 25.27 -1.92 21.56
N ALA A 253 25.72 -2.28 22.77
CA ALA A 253 25.12 -1.84 24.01
C ALA A 253 25.29 -0.32 24.19
N ALA A 254 26.47 0.24 23.90
CA ALA A 254 26.67 1.69 23.92
C ALA A 254 25.88 2.43 22.84
N ARG A 255 25.62 1.84 21.67
CA ARG A 255 24.75 2.45 20.63
C ARG A 255 23.28 2.41 21.03
N ARG A 256 22.79 1.26 21.54
CA ARG A 256 21.45 1.12 22.13
C ARG A 256 21.27 2.11 23.28
N GLN A 257 22.27 2.20 24.17
CA GLN A 257 22.28 3.15 25.27
C GLN A 257 22.36 4.61 24.80
N ARG A 258 23.10 4.92 23.73
CA ARG A 258 23.14 6.28 23.15
C ARG A 258 21.82 6.67 22.49
N ALA A 259 21.15 5.74 21.80
CA ALA A 259 19.82 5.95 21.24
C ALA A 259 18.80 6.16 22.38
N LEU A 260 18.83 5.32 23.42
CA LEU A 260 18.00 5.48 24.62
C LEU A 260 18.32 6.78 25.39
N ASN A 261 19.59 7.19 25.47
CA ASN A 261 20.00 8.44 26.11
C ASN A 261 19.62 9.69 25.30
N ARG A 262 19.46 9.59 23.97
CA ARG A 262 18.88 10.67 23.15
C ARG A 262 17.37 10.84 23.38
N LEU A 263 16.72 9.78 23.87
CA LEU A 263 15.28 9.74 24.18
C LEU A 263 14.98 10.06 25.64
N ALA A 264 15.99 9.98 26.51
CA ALA A 264 15.88 10.51 27.87
C ALA A 264 15.66 12.04 27.77
N PRO A 265 14.62 12.60 28.40
CA PRO A 265 14.53 14.05 28.53
C PRO A 265 15.85 14.54 29.12
N ALA A 266 16.42 15.61 28.54
CA ALA A 266 17.72 16.15 28.91
C ALA A 266 17.93 16.02 30.42
N GLN A 267 18.77 15.06 30.82
CA GLN A 267 19.10 14.90 32.23
C GLN A 267 19.85 16.17 32.58
N THR A 268 19.13 17.10 33.22
CA THR A 268 19.67 18.22 33.95
C THR A 268 20.87 17.68 34.71
N ARG A 269 22.07 18.18 34.38
CA ARG A 269 23.31 17.84 35.08
C ARG A 269 23.01 17.91 36.57
N VAL A 270 23.04 16.74 37.22
CA VAL A 270 22.80 16.62 38.65
C VAL A 270 23.98 17.29 39.34
N GLY A 271 23.72 18.52 39.78
CA GLY A 271 24.60 19.30 40.63
C GLY A 271 23.83 20.12 41.64
N VAL A 272 22.55 19.82 41.91
CA VAL A 272 21.81 20.32 43.08
C VAL A 272 20.71 19.32 43.40
N THR A 273 20.67 18.81 44.62
CA THR A 273 19.61 17.93 45.14
C THR A 273 18.26 18.67 45.16
N PRO A 274 17.21 18.22 44.44
CA PRO A 274 15.88 18.79 44.60
C PRO A 274 15.15 18.06 45.74
N ARG A 275 14.77 18.82 46.75
CA ARG A 275 13.81 18.40 47.78
C ARG A 275 12.51 17.96 47.10
N HIS A 276 12.11 16.71 47.32
CA HIS A 276 10.81 16.19 46.91
C HIS A 276 9.69 17.03 47.55
N ARG A 277 8.96 17.79 46.73
CA ARG A 277 7.67 18.35 47.09
C ARG A 277 6.62 17.26 46.87
N THR A 278 6.01 16.79 47.95
CA THR A 278 4.88 15.86 47.89
C THR A 278 3.68 16.59 47.28
N VAL A 279 3.38 16.30 46.01
CA VAL A 279 2.19 16.81 45.33
C VAL A 279 0.96 16.23 46.04
N SER A 280 0.11 17.10 46.59
CA SER A 280 -1.09 16.71 47.34
C SER A 280 -2.09 15.97 46.44
N ALA A 281 -2.99 15.19 47.05
CA ALA A 281 -4.04 14.47 46.32
C ALA A 281 -4.93 15.42 45.48
N GLU A 282 -5.14 16.64 45.97
CA GLU A 282 -5.92 17.69 45.29
C GLU A 282 -5.25 18.17 44.00
N GLU A 283 -3.92 18.29 44.01
CA GLU A 283 -3.17 18.74 42.84
C GLU A 283 -3.06 17.65 41.77
N ARG A 284 -3.04 16.38 42.17
CA ARG A 284 -3.22 15.24 41.25
C ARG A 284 -4.61 15.22 40.63
N GLU A 285 -5.66 15.52 41.41
CA GLU A 285 -7.02 15.60 40.90
C GLU A 285 -7.17 16.73 39.87
N ARG A 286 -6.55 17.90 40.12
CA ARG A 286 -6.53 19.02 39.16
C ARG A 286 -5.82 18.66 37.85
N ILE A 287 -4.67 17.99 37.93
CA ILE A 287 -3.94 17.52 36.73
C ILE A 287 -4.79 16.51 35.93
N GLN A 288 -5.48 15.59 36.61
CA GLN A 288 -6.37 14.63 35.96
C GLN A 288 -7.60 15.31 35.32
N GLN A 289 -8.18 16.31 35.98
CA GLN A 289 -9.28 17.10 35.44
C GLN A 289 -8.84 17.90 34.20
N GLN A 290 -7.67 18.54 34.23
CA GLN A 290 -7.11 19.26 33.07
C GLN A 290 -6.80 18.31 31.90
N ALA A 291 -6.25 17.13 32.17
CA ALA A 291 -6.02 16.10 31.15
C ALA A 291 -7.34 15.61 30.53
N ALA A 292 -8.41 15.49 31.34
CA ALA A 292 -9.74 15.13 30.85
C ALA A 292 -10.34 16.21 29.94
N VAL A 293 -10.16 17.49 30.26
CA VAL A 293 -10.61 18.62 29.41
C VAL A 293 -9.90 18.62 28.06
N LEU A 294 -8.58 18.42 28.03
CA LEU A 294 -7.82 18.31 26.77
C LEU A 294 -8.29 17.11 25.93
N LYS A 295 -8.60 15.99 26.58
CA LYS A 295 -9.13 14.79 25.92
C LYS A 295 -10.51 15.03 25.30
N VAL A 296 -11.39 15.76 25.98
CA VAL A 296 -12.71 16.16 25.44
C VAL A 296 -12.55 17.00 24.18
N ARG A 297 -11.68 18.02 24.19
CA ARG A 297 -11.42 18.88 23.02
C ARG A 297 -10.91 18.09 21.82
N ARG A 298 -9.98 17.18 22.05
CA ARG A 298 -9.45 16.30 20.99
C ARG A 298 -10.53 15.42 20.39
N LEU A 299 -11.39 14.81 21.22
CA LEU A 299 -12.47 13.94 20.76
C LEU A 299 -13.56 14.70 20.00
N VAL A 300 -13.91 15.93 20.43
CA VAL A 300 -14.83 16.81 19.69
C VAL A 300 -14.27 17.16 18.32
N SER A 301 -13.01 17.59 18.24
CA SER A 301 -12.34 17.90 16.97
C SER A 301 -12.30 16.69 16.02
N ASP A 302 -12.00 15.51 16.57
CA ASP A 302 -11.98 14.26 15.82
C ASP A 302 -13.36 13.84 15.29
N LEU A 303 -14.43 14.12 16.02
CA LEU A 303 -15.82 13.80 15.65
C LEU A 303 -16.41 14.80 14.64
N GLN A 304 -15.85 16.01 14.56
CA GLN A 304 -16.21 17.03 13.56
C GLN A 304 -15.54 16.79 12.19
N ARG A 305 -14.60 15.84 12.08
CA ARG A 305 -13.97 15.50 10.80
C ARG A 305 -14.95 14.75 9.88
N PRO A 306 -15.04 15.10 8.59
CA PRO A 306 -16.09 14.61 7.68
C PRO A 306 -16.01 13.11 7.28
N ASN A 307 -14.99 12.36 7.70
CA ASN A 307 -14.73 10.97 7.25
C ASN A 307 -14.65 9.92 8.39
N VAL A 308 -15.39 10.09 9.48
CA VAL A 308 -15.42 9.09 10.57
C VAL A 308 -16.51 8.05 10.30
N SER A 309 -16.13 6.78 10.13
CA SER A 309 -17.08 5.67 9.96
C SER A 309 -18.05 5.56 11.14
N ALA A 310 -19.29 5.12 10.90
CA ALA A 310 -20.35 5.08 11.91
C ALA A 310 -19.96 4.32 13.20
N GLY A 311 -19.29 3.17 13.06
CA GLY A 311 -18.78 2.39 14.21
C GLY A 311 -17.66 3.10 14.99
N ARG A 312 -16.76 3.81 14.29
CA ARG A 312 -15.69 4.60 14.91
C ARG A 312 -16.25 5.85 15.59
N ARG A 313 -17.29 6.47 15.01
CA ARG A 313 -18.02 7.61 15.58
C ARG A 313 -18.72 7.21 16.89
N ALA A 314 -19.41 6.07 16.91
CA ALA A 314 -20.07 5.54 18.11
C ALA A 314 -19.09 5.20 19.25
N LYS A 315 -17.89 4.66 18.93
CA LYS A 315 -16.84 4.43 19.93
C LYS A 315 -16.30 5.74 20.50
N LYS A 316 -15.98 6.72 19.64
CA LYS A 316 -15.48 8.03 20.05
C LYS A 316 -16.49 8.83 20.87
N LEU A 317 -17.79 8.70 20.59
CA LEU A 317 -18.84 9.30 21.41
C LEU A 317 -18.89 8.70 22.82
N ARG A 318 -18.78 7.37 22.97
CA ARG A 318 -18.69 6.75 24.32
C ARG A 318 -17.45 7.20 25.09
N GLU A 319 -16.31 7.33 24.40
CA GLU A 319 -15.08 7.85 24.99
C GLU A 319 -15.21 9.33 25.39
N LEU A 320 -15.94 10.13 24.61
CA LEU A 320 -16.25 11.53 24.89
C LEU A 320 -17.11 11.65 26.16
N GLU A 321 -18.15 10.82 26.31
CA GLU A 321 -19.00 10.83 27.51
C GLU A 321 -18.24 10.45 28.77
N ALA A 322 -17.37 9.45 28.69
CA ALA A 322 -16.50 9.07 29.80
C ALA A 322 -15.44 10.14 30.14
N ALA A 323 -15.02 10.95 29.17
CA ALA A 323 -14.09 12.07 29.39
C ALA A 323 -14.83 13.28 30.00
N VAL A 324 -16.05 13.57 29.54
CA VAL A 324 -16.91 14.63 30.10
C VAL A 324 -17.28 14.33 31.56
N GLY A 325 -17.59 13.08 31.90
CA GLY A 325 -17.85 12.67 33.28
C GLY A 325 -16.63 12.86 34.21
N ARG A 326 -15.41 12.64 33.70
CA ARG A 326 -14.16 12.84 34.46
C ARG A 326 -13.74 14.30 34.61
N ALA A 327 -14.23 15.18 33.75
CA ALA A 327 -13.93 16.59 33.83
C ALA A 327 -14.70 17.33 34.95
N LYS A 328 -15.67 16.69 35.64
CA LYS A 328 -16.39 17.18 36.84
C LYS A 328 -16.73 18.69 36.85
N GLY A 329 -17.16 19.25 35.72
CA GLY A 329 -17.54 20.67 35.62
C GLY A 329 -16.40 21.66 35.28
N ALA A 330 -15.16 21.20 35.11
CA ALA A 330 -14.03 22.00 34.63
C ALA A 330 -14.06 22.29 33.12
N LEU A 331 -15.13 21.88 32.43
CA LEU A 331 -15.33 22.14 31.01
C LEU A 331 -15.91 23.54 30.79
N PRO A 332 -15.29 24.35 29.91
CA PRO A 332 -15.87 25.62 29.49
C PRO A 332 -17.24 25.42 28.83
N TRP A 333 -18.09 26.44 28.95
CA TRP A 333 -19.45 26.42 28.41
C TRP A 333 -19.50 26.20 26.88
N SER A 334 -18.51 26.71 26.14
CA SER A 334 -18.34 26.48 24.69
C SER A 334 -18.18 25.00 24.35
N ASP A 335 -17.38 24.29 25.14
CA ASP A 335 -17.05 22.89 24.91
C ASP A 335 -18.27 22.01 25.26
N MET A 336 -19.03 22.40 26.28
CA MET A 336 -20.32 21.78 26.61
C MET A 336 -21.37 21.96 25.52
N GLN A 337 -21.44 23.13 24.87
CA GLN A 337 -22.37 23.35 23.75
C GLN A 337 -22.02 22.47 22.54
N GLN A 338 -20.74 22.32 22.21
CA GLN A 338 -20.29 21.45 21.12
C GLN A 338 -20.58 19.97 21.40
N VAL A 339 -20.38 19.51 22.64
CA VAL A 339 -20.77 18.15 23.06
C VAL A 339 -22.27 17.93 22.95
N ARG A 340 -23.09 18.93 23.31
CA ARG A 340 -24.56 18.87 23.18
C ARG A 340 -25.00 18.84 21.72
N ALA A 341 -24.37 19.62 20.84
CA ALA A 341 -24.64 19.61 19.41
C ALA A 341 -24.36 18.23 18.80
N LEU A 342 -23.20 17.64 19.12
CA LEU A 342 -22.81 16.29 18.67
C LEU A 342 -23.73 15.19 19.19
N ARG A 343 -24.33 15.36 20.37
CA ARG A 343 -25.36 14.45 20.91
C ARG A 343 -26.70 14.58 20.19
N LYS A 344 -27.08 15.80 19.79
CA LYS A 344 -28.36 16.07 19.10
C LYS A 344 -28.35 15.59 17.64
N GLU A 345 -27.17 15.49 17.02
CA GLU A 345 -26.97 14.92 15.68
C GLU A 345 -27.05 13.38 15.64
N GLN A 346 -27.29 12.69 16.76
CA GLN A 346 -27.59 11.25 16.70
C GLN A 346 -28.99 11.03 16.12
N PRO A 347 -29.14 10.26 15.03
CA PRO A 347 -30.45 9.74 14.67
C PRO A 347 -30.91 8.79 15.78
N ALA A 348 -32.08 9.07 16.35
CA ALA A 348 -32.70 8.28 17.40
C ALA A 348 -32.83 6.82 16.97
N ASP A 349 -32.48 5.92 17.89
CA ASP A 349 -32.48 4.48 17.74
C ASP A 349 -33.88 3.99 17.30
N ARG A 350 -34.03 3.68 16.01
CA ARG A 350 -35.21 3.00 15.47
C ARG A 350 -34.81 1.55 15.23
N PRO A 351 -35.47 0.55 15.85
CA PRO A 351 -35.03 -0.83 15.76
C PRO A 351 -35.14 -1.31 14.31
N ALA A 352 -33.97 -1.49 13.68
CA ALA A 352 -33.88 -2.05 12.34
C ALA A 352 -34.06 -3.58 12.41
N ARG A 353 -34.97 -4.11 11.58
CA ARG A 353 -35.14 -5.55 11.35
C ARG A 353 -33.80 -6.22 11.01
N PRO A 354 -33.58 -7.48 11.41
CA PRO A 354 -32.29 -8.14 11.26
C PRO A 354 -31.92 -8.31 9.80
N ARG A 355 -30.88 -7.58 9.39
CA ARG A 355 -30.13 -7.79 8.15
C ARG A 355 -29.26 -9.05 8.35
N PRO A 356 -29.16 -9.98 7.38
CA PRO A 356 -28.22 -11.09 7.49
C PRO A 356 -26.81 -10.53 7.62
N ALA A 357 -26.11 -10.94 8.69
CA ALA A 357 -24.78 -10.44 9.00
C ALA A 357 -23.81 -10.73 7.84
N PRO A 358 -22.91 -9.80 7.48
CA PRO A 358 -21.72 -10.17 6.72
C PRO A 358 -21.01 -11.26 7.53
N ARG A 359 -20.62 -12.35 6.85
CA ARG A 359 -19.93 -13.50 7.47
C ARG A 359 -18.78 -12.94 8.34
N GLN A 360 -18.98 -12.98 9.65
CA GLN A 360 -17.93 -12.61 10.60
C GLN A 360 -16.81 -13.61 10.39
N HIS A 361 -15.60 -13.14 10.07
CA HIS A 361 -14.41 -13.96 10.33
C HIS A 361 -14.52 -14.34 11.81
N GLN A 362 -14.77 -15.63 12.07
CA GLN A 362 -14.73 -16.15 13.44
C GLN A 362 -13.33 -15.82 13.96
N ALA A 363 -13.26 -15.01 15.02
CA ALA A 363 -12.00 -14.71 15.69
C ALA A 363 -11.32 -16.04 16.02
N LEU A 364 -10.03 -16.15 15.67
CA LEU A 364 -9.28 -17.38 15.92
C LEU A 364 -9.26 -17.67 17.42
N SER A 365 -9.41 -18.95 17.79
CA SER A 365 -9.28 -19.35 19.19
C SER A 365 -7.86 -19.07 19.68
N ASP A 366 -7.72 -18.74 20.97
CA ASP A 366 -6.41 -18.48 21.60
C ASP A 366 -5.43 -19.66 21.41
N GLU A 367 -5.95 -20.89 21.34
CA GLU A 367 -5.17 -22.10 21.08
C GLU A 367 -4.65 -22.16 19.63
N ALA A 368 -5.46 -21.75 18.65
CA ALA A 368 -5.03 -21.64 17.25
C ALA A 368 -4.00 -20.52 17.06
N LEU A 369 -4.15 -19.40 17.77
CA LEU A 369 -3.17 -18.31 17.79
C LEU A 369 -1.84 -18.73 18.42
N ALA A 370 -1.88 -19.49 19.52
CA ALA A 370 -0.67 -20.03 20.16
C ALA A 370 0.08 -21.02 19.27
N SER A 371 -0.66 -21.93 18.60
CA SER A 371 -0.09 -22.88 17.63
C SER A 371 0.55 -22.16 16.44
N ALA A 372 -0.14 -21.16 15.87
CA ALA A 372 0.38 -20.34 14.80
C ALA A 372 1.63 -19.54 15.22
N ALA A 373 1.64 -18.98 16.44
CA ALA A 373 2.80 -18.27 17.00
C ALA A 373 4.01 -19.20 17.16
N ALA A 374 3.83 -20.44 17.61
CA ALA A 374 4.91 -21.44 17.70
C ALA A 374 5.49 -21.79 16.32
N ALA A 375 4.63 -21.96 15.30
CA ALA A 375 5.05 -22.24 13.93
C ALA A 375 5.83 -21.06 13.32
N VAL A 376 5.34 -19.83 13.51
CA VAL A 376 6.04 -18.60 13.11
C VAL A 376 7.39 -18.48 13.80
N ARG A 377 7.45 -18.72 15.11
CA ARG A 377 8.70 -18.68 15.86
C ARG A 377 9.73 -19.67 15.31
N GLY A 378 9.31 -20.90 15.01
CA GLY A 378 10.17 -21.91 14.39
C GLY A 378 10.73 -21.48 13.04
N ALA A 379 9.90 -20.85 12.19
CA ALA A 379 10.35 -20.29 10.92
C ALA A 379 11.33 -19.12 11.12
N LEU A 380 11.02 -18.18 12.01
CA LEU A 380 11.89 -17.05 12.30
C LEU A 380 13.26 -17.47 12.87
N LYS A 381 13.32 -18.51 13.73
CA LYS A 381 14.60 -19.07 14.20
C LYS A 381 15.44 -19.65 13.05
N ARG A 382 14.81 -20.32 12.07
CA ARG A 382 15.52 -20.81 10.88
C ARG A 382 16.05 -19.66 10.03
N THR A 383 15.23 -18.64 9.78
CA THR A 383 15.63 -17.44 9.05
C THR A 383 16.71 -16.64 9.78
N ALA A 384 16.69 -16.61 11.12
CA ALA A 384 17.73 -16.01 11.94
C ALA A 384 19.08 -16.71 11.77
N ARG A 385 19.08 -18.06 11.75
CA ARG A 385 20.27 -18.89 11.53
C ARG A 385 20.88 -18.70 10.15
N THR A 386 20.04 -18.52 9.12
CA THR A 386 20.50 -18.21 7.75
C THR A 386 20.91 -16.75 7.57
N GLN A 387 20.83 -15.93 8.62
CA GLN A 387 21.13 -14.49 8.62
C GLN A 387 20.33 -13.70 7.59
N GLN A 388 19.09 -14.11 7.35
CA GLN A 388 18.16 -13.47 6.42
C GLN A 388 17.05 -12.72 7.17
N THR A 389 16.29 -11.93 6.41
CA THR A 389 15.00 -11.36 6.82
C THR A 389 13.90 -12.01 5.99
N ILE A 390 12.68 -12.01 6.51
CA ILE A 390 11.53 -12.61 5.81
C ILE A 390 10.33 -11.67 5.90
N THR A 391 9.60 -11.52 4.81
CA THR A 391 8.35 -10.75 4.78
C THR A 391 7.19 -11.58 5.33
N TRP A 392 6.09 -10.94 5.72
CA TRP A 392 4.88 -11.66 6.14
C TRP A 392 4.29 -12.55 5.02
N ALA A 393 4.37 -12.09 3.77
CA ALA A 393 3.87 -12.84 2.61
C ALA A 393 4.69 -14.13 2.40
N GLU A 394 6.01 -14.04 2.40
CA GLU A 394 6.91 -15.21 2.28
C GLU A 394 6.75 -16.16 3.48
N LEU A 395 6.58 -15.62 4.69
CA LEU A 395 6.33 -16.43 5.88
C LEU A 395 5.01 -17.22 5.77
N LYS A 396 3.97 -16.60 5.22
CA LYS A 396 2.67 -17.26 4.96
C LYS A 396 2.79 -18.33 3.88
N GLU A 397 3.57 -18.09 2.82
CA GLU A 397 3.84 -19.10 1.79
C GLU A 397 4.64 -20.29 2.36
N GLN A 398 5.63 -20.02 3.21
CA GLN A 398 6.45 -21.08 3.83
C GLN A 398 5.68 -21.92 4.85
N LEU A 399 4.75 -21.32 5.59
CA LEU A 399 3.97 -21.99 6.63
C LEU A 399 2.65 -22.57 6.13
N GLY A 400 2.14 -22.12 4.99
CA GLY A 400 0.97 -22.67 4.32
C GLY A 400 -0.24 -22.81 5.25
N SER A 401 -0.71 -24.05 5.44
CA SER A 401 -1.86 -24.36 6.29
C SER A 401 -1.62 -24.14 7.80
N ALA A 402 -0.37 -24.01 8.24
CA ALA A 402 -0.04 -23.70 9.63
C ALA A 402 -0.36 -22.24 10.00
N LEU A 403 -0.67 -21.39 9.01
CA LEU A 403 -1.04 -19.99 9.23
C LEU A 403 -2.44 -19.71 8.66
N PRO A 404 -3.49 -19.69 9.51
CA PRO A 404 -4.85 -19.44 9.04
C PRO A 404 -5.00 -18.03 8.43
N ARG A 405 -6.13 -17.77 7.75
CA ARG A 405 -6.45 -16.41 7.31
C ARG A 405 -6.71 -15.53 8.53
N ILE A 406 -5.73 -14.71 8.87
CA ILE A 406 -5.77 -13.83 10.04
C ILE A 406 -5.96 -12.37 9.61
N SER A 407 -6.76 -11.62 10.38
CA SER A 407 -6.93 -10.17 10.24
C SER A 407 -5.66 -9.39 10.64
N GLU A 408 -5.60 -8.10 10.31
CA GLU A 408 -4.47 -7.24 10.71
C GLU A 408 -4.32 -7.12 12.24
N GLU A 409 -5.43 -7.16 12.98
CA GLU A 409 -5.41 -7.13 14.44
C GLU A 409 -4.88 -8.45 15.03
N GLU A 410 -5.33 -9.59 14.49
CA GLU A 410 -4.83 -10.90 14.89
C GLU A 410 -3.35 -11.08 14.51
N ARG A 411 -2.91 -10.46 13.40
CA ARG A 411 -1.49 -10.41 13.02
C ARG A 411 -0.65 -9.66 14.06
N ARG A 412 -1.13 -8.52 14.56
CA ARG A 412 -0.46 -7.79 15.65
C ARG A 412 -0.36 -8.64 16.92
N GLN A 413 -1.45 -9.29 17.31
CA GLN A 413 -1.49 -10.15 18.50
C GLN A 413 -0.56 -11.37 18.36
N LEU A 414 -0.48 -11.95 17.17
CA LEU A 414 0.42 -13.07 16.89
C LEU A 414 1.88 -12.65 17.06
N VAL A 415 2.30 -11.48 16.56
CA VAL A 415 3.69 -10.98 16.71
C VAL A 415 4.05 -10.81 18.19
N VAL A 416 3.15 -10.27 19.00
CA VAL A 416 3.35 -10.16 20.46
C VAL A 416 3.51 -11.54 21.08
N ARG A 417 2.65 -12.51 20.70
CA ARG A 417 2.68 -13.87 21.23
C ARG A 417 3.95 -14.65 20.87
N VAL A 418 4.52 -14.39 19.68
CA VAL A 418 5.79 -14.97 19.23
C VAL A 418 6.92 -14.59 20.19
N ASP A 419 6.95 -13.34 20.65
CA ASP A 419 8.01 -12.84 21.52
C ASP A 419 7.75 -13.07 23.01
N GLU A 420 6.49 -13.18 23.44
CA GLU A 420 6.14 -13.51 24.85
C GLU A 420 6.74 -14.84 25.32
N THR A 421 7.02 -15.75 24.38
CA THR A 421 7.63 -17.05 24.68
C THR A 421 9.16 -17.02 24.65
N SER A 422 9.78 -15.89 24.29
CA SER A 422 11.23 -15.70 24.30
C SER A 422 11.74 -15.60 25.74
N GLU A 423 12.87 -16.26 26.03
CA GLU A 423 13.51 -16.15 27.34
C GLU A 423 14.03 -14.70 27.54
N ARG A 424 14.17 -14.24 28.79
CA ARG A 424 14.53 -12.83 29.10
C ARG A 424 15.83 -12.33 28.44
N ASP A 425 16.73 -13.25 28.07
CA ASP A 425 18.01 -12.95 27.43
C ASP A 425 18.04 -13.27 25.92
N GLU A 426 16.92 -13.75 25.35
CA GLU A 426 16.79 -14.05 23.91
C GLU A 426 16.37 -12.76 23.16
N PRO A 427 17.08 -12.37 22.10
CA PRO A 427 16.68 -11.22 21.30
C PRO A 427 15.36 -11.49 20.57
N LEU A 428 14.51 -10.45 20.47
CA LEU A 428 13.18 -10.56 19.89
C LEU A 428 13.26 -11.07 18.44
N LEU A 429 12.51 -12.13 18.14
CA LEU A 429 12.51 -12.74 16.81
C LEU A 429 11.66 -11.93 15.83
N SER A 430 10.70 -11.16 16.34
CA SER A 430 9.90 -10.21 15.56
C SER A 430 10.73 -9.10 14.91
N SER A 431 11.98 -8.85 15.33
CA SER A 431 12.87 -7.89 14.68
C SER A 431 13.19 -8.28 13.22
N ILE A 432 13.37 -9.59 12.96
CA ILE A 432 13.63 -10.14 11.62
C ILE A 432 12.43 -9.93 10.69
N LEU A 433 11.23 -10.06 11.24
CA LEU A 433 9.98 -9.87 10.52
C LEU A 433 9.70 -8.37 10.28
N ALA A 434 9.95 -7.52 11.26
CA ALA A 434 9.79 -6.07 11.16
C ALA A 434 10.79 -5.42 10.20
N ALA A 435 11.98 -5.99 10.05
CA ALA A 435 12.97 -5.56 9.06
C ALA A 435 12.62 -5.97 7.62
N GLY A 436 11.97 -7.13 7.45
CA GLY A 436 11.47 -7.59 6.15
C GLY A 436 10.16 -6.91 5.73
N ASP A 437 9.28 -6.61 6.68
CA ASP A 437 7.96 -6.02 6.43
C ASP A 437 7.76 -4.72 7.25
N PRO A 438 7.89 -3.54 6.62
CA PRO A 438 7.72 -2.25 7.27
C PRO A 438 6.33 -2.04 7.90
N GLN A 439 5.30 -2.75 7.44
CA GLN A 439 3.95 -2.66 8.01
C GLN A 439 3.90 -3.29 9.41
N LEU A 440 4.88 -4.15 9.75
CA LEU A 440 4.99 -4.82 11.04
C LEU A 440 5.93 -4.11 12.02
N ALA A 441 6.56 -3.00 11.63
CA ALA A 441 7.40 -2.19 12.53
C ALA A 441 6.62 -1.71 13.77
N GLU A 442 5.35 -1.33 13.59
CA GLU A 442 4.49 -0.90 14.70
C GLU A 442 4.07 -2.08 15.60
N ALA A 443 3.90 -3.27 15.03
CA ALA A 443 3.62 -4.49 15.79
C ALA A 443 4.83 -4.92 16.64
N TYR A 444 6.04 -4.83 16.07
CA TYR A 444 7.30 -5.02 16.80
C TYR A 444 7.45 -4.00 17.93
N ARG A 445 7.16 -2.71 17.68
CA ARG A 445 7.22 -1.66 18.71
C ARG A 445 6.31 -1.98 19.90
N LEU A 446 5.08 -2.42 19.62
CA LEU A 446 4.13 -2.83 20.66
C LEU A 446 4.61 -4.04 21.44
N SER A 447 5.14 -5.07 20.74
CA SER A 447 5.74 -6.26 21.37
C SER A 447 6.91 -5.90 22.28
N ALA A 448 7.87 -5.11 21.77
CA ALA A 448 9.03 -4.66 22.51
C ALA A 448 8.65 -3.84 23.76
N ASN A 449 7.63 -2.98 23.67
CA ASN A 449 7.16 -2.20 24.81
C ASN A 449 6.41 -3.05 25.85
N LEU A 450 5.65 -4.06 25.43
CA LEU A 450 4.99 -5.01 26.34
C LEU A 450 6.00 -5.84 27.13
N LEU A 451 7.15 -6.15 26.52
CA LEU A 451 8.25 -6.88 27.15
C LEU A 451 9.24 -5.97 27.92
N GLY A 452 8.85 -4.71 28.19
CA GLY A 452 9.60 -3.78 29.05
C GLY A 452 10.43 -2.73 28.32
N GLY A 453 10.35 -2.66 26.98
CA GLY A 453 10.93 -1.58 26.19
C GLY A 453 10.20 -0.23 26.37
N GLN A 454 10.89 0.87 26.02
CA GLN A 454 10.33 2.23 26.04
C GLN A 454 10.52 2.92 24.68
N LEU A 455 10.02 2.31 23.61
CA LEU A 455 10.06 2.86 22.26
C LEU A 455 8.89 3.85 22.04
N PRO A 456 9.17 5.14 21.79
CA PRO A 456 8.13 6.15 21.61
C PRO A 456 7.33 5.92 20.34
N ALA A 457 6.07 6.35 20.35
CA ALA A 457 5.22 6.32 19.17
C ALA A 457 5.53 7.52 18.25
N GLY A 458 5.69 7.28 16.95
CA GLY A 458 5.75 8.32 15.92
C GLY A 458 7.12 8.66 15.35
N ASP A 459 8.21 8.19 15.95
CA ASP A 459 9.57 8.35 15.39
C ASP A 459 9.96 7.11 14.57
N ARG A 460 9.64 7.16 13.27
CA ARG A 460 9.86 6.03 12.35
C ARG A 460 11.33 5.76 12.07
N GLU A 461 12.17 6.79 12.06
CA GLU A 461 13.61 6.66 11.82
C GLU A 461 14.29 6.00 13.02
N LEU A 462 13.97 6.45 14.22
CA LEU A 462 14.45 5.84 15.46
C LEU A 462 13.97 4.38 15.61
N LEU A 463 12.70 4.10 15.30
CA LEU A 463 12.17 2.74 15.34
C LEU A 463 12.93 1.82 14.37
N ARG A 464 13.29 2.35 13.18
CA ARG A 464 14.10 1.63 12.19
C ARG A 464 15.51 1.34 12.70
N ASP A 465 16.18 2.33 13.31
CA ASP A 465 17.52 2.14 13.89
C ASP A 465 17.55 1.06 14.99
N VAL A 466 16.48 1.01 15.80
CA VAL A 466 16.31 0.00 16.84
C VAL A 466 16.06 -1.38 16.25
N ILE A 467 15.16 -1.49 15.26
CA ILE A 467 14.90 -2.77 14.55
C ILE A 467 16.19 -3.30 13.94
N ASP A 468 16.97 -2.47 13.26
CA ASP A 468 18.23 -2.86 12.64
C ASP A 468 19.28 -3.32 13.66
N ALA A 469 19.33 -2.68 14.83
CA ALA A 469 20.20 -3.10 15.93
C ALA A 469 19.79 -4.46 16.49
N ASP A 470 18.48 -4.65 16.69
CA ASP A 470 17.93 -5.88 17.25
C ASP A 470 18.01 -7.05 16.25
N VAL A 471 17.84 -6.84 14.94
CA VAL A 471 18.07 -7.87 13.90
C VAL A 471 19.50 -8.38 13.95
N ARG A 472 20.49 -7.47 14.05
CA ARG A 472 21.90 -7.85 14.16
C ARG A 472 22.16 -8.66 15.43
N GLN A 473 21.53 -8.30 16.54
CA GLN A 473 21.61 -9.06 17.79
C GLN A 473 20.98 -10.45 17.64
N THR A 474 19.81 -10.55 17.00
CA THR A 474 19.13 -11.82 16.71
C THR A 474 19.99 -12.70 15.81
N HIS A 475 20.55 -12.17 14.72
CA HIS A 475 21.46 -12.93 13.85
C HIS A 475 22.72 -13.39 14.58
N ALA A 476 23.33 -12.55 15.43
CA ALA A 476 24.51 -12.93 16.20
C ALA A 476 24.21 -14.05 17.21
N TYR A 477 23.07 -13.97 17.91
CA TYR A 477 22.64 -14.95 18.89
C TYR A 477 22.32 -16.32 18.26
N TRP A 478 21.63 -16.32 17.12
CA TRP A 478 21.21 -17.55 16.44
C TRP A 478 22.25 -18.13 15.48
N ARG A 479 23.35 -17.43 15.19
CA ARG A 479 24.44 -17.96 14.33
C ARG A 479 25.12 -19.20 14.92
N HIS A 480 25.15 -19.32 16.25
CA HIS A 480 25.91 -20.34 16.98
C HIS A 480 25.03 -21.35 17.73
N ARG A 481 23.71 -21.32 17.51
CA ARG A 481 22.70 -22.21 18.12
C ARG A 481 21.84 -22.85 17.04
#